data_AF-A0A536D9T6-F1
#
_entry.id   AF-A0A536D9T6-F1
#
_cell.length_a   1.000
_cell.length_b   1.000
_cell.length_c   1.000
_cell.angle_alpha   90.00
_cell.angle_beta   90.00
_cell.angle_gamma   90.00
#
_symmetry.space_group_name_H-M   'P 1'
#
loop_
_entity.id
_entity.type
_entity.pdbx_description
1 polymer ?
#
loop_
_entity_poly.entity_id
_entity_poly.type
_entity_poly.pdbx_seq_one_letter_code
_entity_poly.pdbx_strand_id
1 'polypeptide(L)'
;MQYVPAPAPAGEISMWPAELASPNLPAVCLKTGQPAAGYHTLKLVPPDLWVLTLLLGPFFVPGVKTRIPFARRPLTVLSSLMLVRVLTSMLTAACLIAAYFVPNAPRTLLFIAVLLSAGVTYSSYILYFLQVRVGEVYRGSTGESWVRLHPVHPNFVAAVEAWRALREAAMREPAAYSADLRWHWNGAQWVSTLPAGMSKTSAASPRRRIPWWQVAAAMLIGWALLGGLA
;
A
#
# COMPACT_ATOMS: atom_id res chain seq x y z
N MET A 1 -5.09 -33.57 -4.84
CA MET A 1 -3.96 -33.08 -5.65
C MET A 1 -3.56 -31.72 -5.10
N GLN A 2 -2.39 -31.61 -4.48
CA GLN A 2 -1.84 -30.31 -4.10
C GLN A 2 -1.44 -29.59 -5.39
N TYR A 3 -2.05 -28.44 -5.66
CA TYR A 3 -1.64 -27.58 -6.77
C TYR A 3 -0.24 -27.04 -6.45
N VAL A 4 0.78 -27.59 -7.12
CA VAL A 4 2.13 -27.03 -7.11
C VAL A 4 2.13 -25.93 -8.17
N PRO A 5 2.16 -24.63 -7.80
CA PRO A 5 2.24 -23.57 -8.79
C PRO A 5 3.53 -23.75 -9.60
N ALA A 6 3.42 -23.65 -10.93
CA ALA A 6 4.58 -23.58 -11.81
C ALA A 6 5.57 -22.51 -11.30
N PRO A 7 6.90 -22.69 -11.46
CA PRO A 7 7.87 -21.69 -11.07
C PRO A 7 7.48 -20.36 -11.72
N ALA A 8 7.18 -19.37 -10.88
CA ALA A 8 6.72 -18.08 -11.33
C ALA A 8 7.83 -17.45 -12.21
N PRO A 9 7.51 -16.88 -13.38
CA PRO A 9 8.50 -16.19 -14.18
C PRO A 9 9.19 -15.09 -13.35
N ALA A 10 10.43 -14.76 -13.70
CA ALA A 10 11.21 -13.77 -12.96
C ALA A 10 10.41 -12.48 -12.74
N GLY A 11 10.20 -12.12 -11.47
CA GLY A 11 9.42 -10.94 -11.10
C GLY A 11 7.92 -11.17 -10.91
N GLU A 12 7.50 -12.41 -10.62
CA GLU A 12 6.17 -12.73 -10.14
C GLU A 12 6.22 -13.59 -8.87
N ILE A 13 5.23 -13.45 -7.99
CA ILE A 13 5.09 -14.34 -6.84
C ILE A 13 3.62 -14.55 -6.46
N SER A 14 3.25 -15.80 -6.22
CA SER A 14 1.94 -16.17 -5.69
C SER A 14 2.01 -16.31 -4.18
N MET A 15 1.11 -15.64 -3.47
CA MET A 15 1.05 -15.61 -2.01
C MET A 15 -0.38 -15.74 -1.51
N TRP A 16 -0.55 -16.38 -0.37
CA TRP A 16 -1.84 -16.36 0.33
C TRP A 16 -2.06 -15.00 0.99
N PRO A 17 -3.30 -14.48 1.08
CA PRO A 17 -3.60 -13.25 1.81
C PRO A 17 -3.07 -13.25 3.24
N ALA A 18 -3.08 -14.41 3.91
CA ALA A 18 -2.55 -14.58 5.26
C ALA A 18 -1.02 -14.42 5.31
N GLU A 19 -0.28 -14.83 4.28
CA GLU A 19 1.17 -14.62 4.21
C GLU A 19 1.49 -13.13 4.01
N LEU A 20 0.74 -12.45 3.14
CA LEU A 20 0.86 -11.01 2.91
C LEU A 20 0.48 -10.17 4.14
N ALA A 21 -0.41 -10.68 4.98
CA ALA A 21 -0.78 -10.05 6.24
C ALA A 21 0.20 -10.36 7.38
N SER A 22 1.18 -11.24 7.17
CA SER A 22 2.11 -11.66 8.22
C SER A 22 2.94 -10.48 8.72
N PRO A 23 3.07 -10.28 10.04
CA PRO A 23 3.97 -9.27 10.60
C PRO A 23 5.45 -9.59 10.34
N ASN A 24 5.76 -10.84 9.99
CA ASN A 24 7.11 -11.34 9.75
C ASN A 24 7.48 -11.34 8.26
N LEU A 25 6.66 -10.74 7.39
CA LEU A 25 6.99 -10.60 5.97
C LEU A 25 8.31 -9.83 5.81
N PRO A 26 9.21 -10.25 4.89
CA PRO A 26 10.49 -9.58 4.68
C PRO A 26 10.33 -8.08 4.42
N ALA A 27 11.15 -7.28 5.10
CA ALA A 27 11.19 -5.83 4.95
C ALA A 27 11.97 -5.40 3.69
N VAL A 28 11.58 -5.95 2.53
CA VAL A 28 12.16 -5.64 1.22
C VAL A 28 11.07 -5.00 0.36
N CYS A 29 11.39 -3.91 -0.33
CA CYS A 29 10.45 -3.23 -1.18
C CYS A 29 10.07 -4.10 -2.38
N LEU A 30 8.77 -4.28 -2.56
CA LEU A 30 8.21 -5.07 -3.66
C LEU A 30 8.64 -4.55 -5.06
N LYS A 31 8.76 -3.22 -5.25
CA LYS A 31 9.08 -2.62 -6.55
C LYS A 31 10.58 -2.45 -6.81
N THR A 32 11.37 -2.11 -5.79
CA THR A 32 12.78 -1.71 -5.98
C THR A 32 13.78 -2.72 -5.45
N GLY A 33 13.33 -3.74 -4.70
CA GLY A 33 14.22 -4.71 -4.07
C GLY A 33 15.13 -4.15 -2.96
N GLN A 34 14.99 -2.86 -2.65
CA GLN A 34 15.72 -2.19 -1.58
C GLN A 34 15.07 -2.44 -0.21
N PRO A 35 15.78 -2.22 0.90
CA PRO A 35 15.17 -2.26 2.24
C PRO A 35 13.92 -1.38 2.32
N ALA A 36 12.87 -1.93 2.92
CA ALA A 36 11.61 -1.22 3.09
C ALA A 36 11.78 -0.10 4.13
N ALA A 37 11.36 1.10 3.77
CA ALA A 37 11.32 2.24 4.69
C ALA A 37 9.99 2.29 5.47
N GLY A 38 8.96 1.61 4.96
CA GLY A 38 7.64 1.57 5.55
C GLY A 38 6.72 0.65 4.78
N TYR A 39 5.44 0.73 5.13
CA TYR A 39 4.42 -0.13 4.56
C TYR A 39 3.26 0.71 4.05
N HIS A 40 2.66 0.28 2.95
CA HIS A 40 1.47 0.90 2.39
C HIS A 40 0.35 -0.13 2.27
N THR A 41 -0.88 0.27 2.61
CA THR A 41 -2.04 -0.62 2.52
C THR A 41 -2.63 -0.52 1.12
N LEU A 42 -2.59 -1.62 0.39
CA LEU A 42 -3.13 -1.74 -0.95
C LEU A 42 -4.38 -2.60 -0.95
N LYS A 43 -5.34 -2.23 -1.79
CA LYS A 43 -6.50 -3.07 -2.06
C LYS A 43 -6.28 -3.74 -3.41
N LEU A 44 -6.06 -5.05 -3.37
CA LEU A 44 -5.89 -5.89 -4.55
C LEU A 44 -7.28 -6.34 -5.00
N VAL A 45 -7.54 -6.25 -6.29
CA VAL A 45 -8.84 -6.52 -6.89
C VAL A 45 -8.73 -7.64 -7.93
N PRO A 46 -9.83 -8.39 -8.17
CA PRO A 46 -9.90 -9.35 -9.25
C PRO A 46 -9.60 -8.74 -10.63
N PRO A 47 -8.93 -9.47 -11.55
CA PRO A 47 -8.53 -8.99 -12.90
C PRO A 47 -9.69 -8.44 -13.74
N ASP A 48 -10.87 -9.02 -13.60
CA ASP A 48 -12.12 -8.62 -14.25
C ASP A 48 -12.66 -7.27 -13.76
N LEU A 49 -12.29 -6.83 -12.55
CA LEU A 49 -12.81 -5.62 -11.93
C LEU A 49 -11.86 -4.42 -11.98
N TRP A 50 -10.75 -4.48 -12.73
CA TRP A 50 -9.75 -3.40 -12.76
C TRP A 50 -10.27 -2.12 -13.38
N VAL A 51 -10.97 -2.23 -14.52
CA VAL A 51 -11.57 -1.08 -15.19
C VAL A 51 -12.61 -0.43 -14.29
N LEU A 52 -13.46 -1.25 -13.65
CA LEU A 52 -14.44 -0.78 -12.68
C LEU A 52 -13.76 -0.08 -11.49
N THR A 53 -12.64 -0.62 -11.02
CA THR A 53 -11.85 0.00 -9.94
C THR A 53 -11.29 1.35 -10.36
N LEU A 54 -10.80 1.48 -11.59
CA LEU A 54 -10.31 2.75 -12.15
C LEU A 54 -11.43 3.79 -12.33
N LEU A 55 -12.66 3.36 -12.63
CA LEU A 55 -13.78 4.27 -12.85
C LEU A 55 -14.46 4.70 -11.55
N LEU A 56 -14.76 3.74 -10.66
CA LEU A 56 -15.52 3.99 -9.44
C LEU A 56 -14.64 4.21 -8.21
N GLY A 57 -13.37 3.80 -8.27
CA GLY A 57 -12.46 3.84 -7.15
C GLY A 57 -12.43 2.54 -6.33
N PRO A 58 -11.36 2.34 -5.53
CA PRO A 58 -11.15 1.10 -4.79
C PRO A 58 -12.14 0.90 -3.64
N PHE A 59 -12.91 1.91 -3.24
CA PHE A 59 -13.88 1.76 -2.14
C PHE A 59 -15.07 0.90 -2.54
N PHE A 60 -15.54 1.02 -3.78
CA PHE A 60 -16.77 0.38 -4.26
C PHE A 60 -16.56 -1.03 -4.83
N VAL A 61 -15.32 -1.40 -5.17
CA VAL A 61 -15.03 -2.72 -5.76
C VAL A 61 -14.59 -3.71 -4.67
N PRO A 62 -15.13 -4.93 -4.59
CA PRO A 62 -14.66 -5.94 -3.64
C PRO A 62 -13.19 -6.29 -3.89
N GLY A 63 -12.42 -6.50 -2.82
CA GLY A 63 -10.99 -6.80 -2.94
C GLY A 63 -10.33 -7.12 -1.60
N VAL A 64 -9.09 -7.59 -1.65
CA VAL A 64 -8.30 -7.98 -0.48
C VAL A 64 -7.40 -6.81 -0.09
N LYS A 65 -7.50 -6.35 1.15
CA LYS A 65 -6.60 -5.33 1.70
C LYS A 65 -5.34 -6.01 2.21
N THR A 66 -4.18 -5.62 1.71
CA THR A 66 -2.88 -6.16 2.07
C THR A 66 -1.90 -5.05 2.41
N ARG A 67 -0.95 -5.33 3.30
CA ARG A 67 0.06 -4.37 3.74
C ARG A 67 1.38 -4.73 3.07
N ILE A 68 1.81 -3.90 2.12
CA ILE A 68 2.97 -4.20 1.27
C ILE A 68 4.15 -3.30 1.66
N PRO A 69 5.36 -3.86 1.80
CA PRO A 69 6.57 -3.09 2.09
C PRO A 69 7.02 -2.26 0.88
N PHE A 70 7.33 -0.98 1.11
CA PHE A 70 7.84 -0.06 0.10
C PHE A 70 9.10 0.67 0.57
N ALA A 71 9.98 0.98 -0.38
CA ALA A 71 11.13 1.84 -0.16
C ALA A 71 10.69 3.31 -0.03
N ARG A 72 11.61 4.17 0.43
CA ARG A 72 11.31 5.59 0.71
C ARG A 72 10.79 6.34 -0.51
N ARG A 73 11.44 6.20 -1.67
CA ARG A 73 11.05 6.88 -2.93
C ARG A 73 9.62 6.54 -3.38
N PRO A 74 9.24 5.26 -3.57
CA PRO A 74 7.86 4.94 -3.96
C PRO A 74 6.84 5.35 -2.90
N LEU A 75 7.16 5.26 -1.60
CA LEU A 75 6.29 5.79 -0.54
C LEU A 75 6.06 7.30 -0.70
N THR A 76 7.12 8.09 -0.92
CA THR A 76 6.97 9.54 -1.11
C THR A 76 6.15 9.89 -2.35
N VAL A 77 6.27 9.12 -3.43
CA VAL A 77 5.45 9.31 -4.64
C VAL A 77 3.99 8.98 -4.35
N LEU A 78 3.70 7.86 -3.69
CA LEU A 78 2.33 7.49 -3.33
C LEU A 78 1.70 8.49 -2.36
N SER A 79 2.44 8.95 -1.36
CA SER A 79 1.98 9.94 -0.40
C SER A 79 1.74 11.30 -1.03
N SER A 80 2.62 11.76 -1.95
CA SER A 80 2.44 13.03 -2.65
C SER A 80 1.23 13.00 -3.58
N LEU A 81 1.03 11.92 -4.35
CA LEU A 81 -0.16 11.76 -5.18
C LEU A 81 -1.45 11.76 -4.36
N MET A 82 -1.46 11.08 -3.21
CA MET A 82 -2.60 11.11 -2.29
C MET A 82 -2.84 12.51 -1.70
N LEU A 83 -1.77 13.21 -1.31
CA LEU A 83 -1.87 14.57 -0.78
C LEU A 83 -2.44 15.54 -1.83
N VAL A 84 -1.91 15.51 -3.06
CA VAL A 84 -2.41 16.31 -4.18
C VAL A 84 -3.90 16.04 -4.37
N ARG A 85 -4.30 14.77 -4.41
CA ARG A 85 -5.70 14.38 -4.58
C ARG A 85 -6.60 14.94 -3.48
N VAL A 86 -6.17 14.88 -2.22
CA VAL A 86 -6.94 15.41 -1.09
C VAL A 86 -7.07 16.93 -1.20
N LEU A 87 -5.97 17.64 -1.47
CA LEU A 87 -5.98 19.10 -1.58
C LEU A 87 -6.85 19.58 -2.74
N THR A 88 -6.76 18.94 -3.90
CA THR A 88 -7.59 19.31 -5.06
C THR A 88 -9.05 18.93 -4.86
N SER A 89 -9.35 17.85 -4.16
CA SER A 89 -10.75 17.50 -3.79
C SER A 89 -11.34 18.54 -2.83
N MET A 90 -10.56 19.00 -1.85
CA MET A 90 -10.98 20.08 -0.93
C MET A 90 -11.20 21.39 -1.67
N LEU A 91 -10.33 21.74 -2.60
CA LEU A 91 -10.50 22.92 -3.46
C LEU A 91 -11.77 22.82 -4.31
N THR A 92 -12.01 21.65 -4.93
CA THR A 92 -13.23 21.40 -5.72
C THR A 92 -14.48 21.63 -4.86
N ALA A 93 -14.50 21.07 -3.65
CA ALA A 93 -15.62 21.22 -2.72
C ALA A 93 -15.81 22.69 -2.31
N ALA A 94 -14.73 23.41 -1.99
CA ALA A 94 -14.79 24.83 -1.64
C ALA A 94 -15.34 25.68 -2.78
N CYS A 95 -14.91 25.42 -4.03
CA CYS A 95 -15.43 26.12 -5.21
C CYS A 95 -16.92 25.84 -5.46
N LEU A 96 -17.38 24.60 -5.25
CA LEU A 96 -18.79 24.24 -5.37
C LEU A 96 -19.65 24.92 -4.29
N ILE A 97 -19.16 24.93 -3.05
CA ILE A 97 -19.82 25.63 -1.93
C ILE A 97 -19.93 27.12 -2.24
N ALA A 98 -18.83 27.75 -2.67
CA ALA A 98 -18.83 29.16 -3.05
C ALA A 98 -19.79 29.45 -4.21
N ALA A 99 -19.83 28.60 -5.23
CA ALA A 99 -20.73 28.77 -6.38
C ALA A 99 -22.21 28.68 -5.99
N TYR A 100 -22.53 27.88 -4.98
CA TYR A 100 -23.90 27.67 -4.51
C TYR A 100 -24.37 28.72 -3.50
N PHE A 101 -23.51 29.09 -2.54
CA PHE A 101 -23.91 29.93 -1.41
C PHE A 101 -23.56 31.42 -1.57
N VAL A 102 -22.63 31.81 -2.45
CA VAL A 102 -22.22 33.21 -2.61
C VAL A 102 -22.97 33.86 -3.79
N PRO A 103 -23.87 34.83 -3.54
CA PRO A 103 -24.77 35.37 -4.57
C PRO A 103 -24.05 36.01 -5.76
N ASN A 104 -22.94 36.71 -5.49
CA ASN A 104 -22.17 37.47 -6.47
C ASN A 104 -20.88 36.76 -6.90
N ALA A 105 -20.75 35.46 -6.66
CA ALA A 105 -19.54 34.74 -7.03
C ALA A 105 -19.37 34.65 -8.56
N PRO A 106 -18.12 34.75 -9.07
CA PRO A 106 -17.84 34.61 -10.49
C PRO A 106 -17.99 33.13 -10.90
N ARG A 107 -19.23 32.71 -11.20
CA ARG A 107 -19.59 31.31 -11.49
C ARG A 107 -18.74 30.68 -12.59
N THR A 108 -18.41 31.44 -13.63
CA THR A 108 -17.56 30.95 -14.73
C THR A 108 -16.15 30.62 -14.25
N LEU A 109 -15.53 31.47 -13.42
CA LEU A 109 -14.20 31.21 -12.86
C LEU A 109 -14.24 30.03 -11.88
N LEU A 110 -15.28 29.94 -11.05
CA LEU A 110 -15.46 28.79 -10.15
C LEU A 110 -15.67 27.49 -10.90
N PHE A 111 -16.42 27.50 -12.01
CA PHE A 111 -16.61 26.33 -12.85
C PHE A 111 -15.31 25.89 -13.53
N ILE A 112 -14.51 26.82 -14.04
CA ILE A 112 -13.17 26.53 -14.56
C ILE A 112 -12.29 25.93 -13.46
N ALA A 113 -12.30 26.50 -12.26
CA ALA A 113 -11.54 25.98 -11.12
C ALA A 113 -11.98 24.56 -10.73
N VAL A 114 -13.29 24.28 -10.71
CA VAL A 114 -13.84 22.94 -10.49
C VAL A 114 -13.38 21.96 -11.56
N LEU A 115 -13.43 22.33 -12.85
CA LEU A 115 -12.99 21.46 -13.94
C LEU A 115 -11.48 21.14 -13.84
N LEU A 116 -10.65 22.15 -13.59
CA LEU A 116 -9.20 21.97 -13.44
C LEU A 116 -8.87 21.11 -12.21
N SER A 117 -9.48 21.40 -11.05
CA SER A 117 -9.25 20.63 -9.83
C SER A 117 -9.77 19.20 -9.92
N ALA A 118 -10.91 18.97 -10.58
CA ALA A 118 -11.41 17.63 -10.89
C ALA A 118 -10.45 16.88 -11.83
N GLY A 119 -9.93 17.53 -12.87
CA GLY A 119 -8.95 16.95 -13.79
C GLY A 119 -7.65 16.53 -13.09
N VAL A 120 -7.11 17.36 -12.21
CA VAL A 120 -5.92 17.02 -11.40
C VAL A 120 -6.22 15.89 -10.41
N THR A 121 -7.39 15.92 -9.77
CA THR A 121 -7.84 14.86 -8.85
C THR A 121 -7.93 13.50 -9.57
N TYR A 122 -8.50 13.48 -10.78
CA TYR A 122 -8.62 12.27 -11.57
C TYR A 122 -7.26 11.79 -12.11
N SER A 123 -6.43 12.70 -12.62
CA SER A 123 -5.09 12.37 -13.12
C SER A 123 -4.18 11.82 -12.02
N SER A 124 -4.15 12.48 -10.85
CA SER A 124 -3.41 11.99 -9.67
C SER A 124 -3.92 10.62 -9.20
N TYR A 125 -5.22 10.37 -9.30
CA TYR A 125 -5.80 9.07 -9.01
C TYR A 125 -5.33 7.98 -9.98
N ILE A 126 -5.34 8.25 -11.29
CA ILE A 126 -4.82 7.32 -12.31
C ILE A 126 -3.34 7.04 -12.06
N LEU A 127 -2.53 8.07 -11.86
CA LEU A 127 -1.10 7.91 -11.58
C LEU A 127 -0.87 7.10 -10.30
N TYR A 128 -1.63 7.37 -9.24
CA TYR A 128 -1.59 6.58 -8.02
C TYR A 128 -1.91 5.11 -8.30
N PHE A 129 -2.99 4.85 -9.05
CA PHE A 129 -3.44 3.51 -9.39
C PHE A 129 -2.39 2.73 -10.18
N LEU A 130 -1.78 3.35 -11.19
CA LEU A 130 -0.68 2.76 -11.96
C LEU A 130 0.55 2.46 -11.08
N GLN A 131 0.83 3.31 -10.09
CA GLN A 131 1.91 3.07 -9.13
C GLN A 131 1.63 1.93 -8.16
N VAL A 132 0.36 1.61 -7.87
CA VAL A 132 -0.02 0.54 -6.95
C VAL A 132 -0.54 -0.72 -7.64
N ARG A 133 -0.53 -0.76 -8.97
CA ARG A 133 -0.80 -1.97 -9.74
C ARG A 133 0.36 -2.95 -9.56
N VAL A 134 0.27 -3.76 -8.51
CA VAL A 134 1.31 -4.72 -8.11
C VAL A 134 0.80 -6.14 -7.92
N GLY A 135 -0.47 -6.41 -8.23
CA GLY A 135 -0.98 -7.78 -8.15
C GLY A 135 -2.47 -7.91 -8.30
N GLU A 136 -2.89 -9.13 -8.61
CA GLU A 136 -4.26 -9.55 -8.84
C GLU A 136 -4.71 -10.54 -7.76
N VAL A 137 -6.01 -10.54 -7.47
CA VAL A 137 -6.62 -11.52 -6.59
C VAL A 137 -7.36 -12.55 -7.42
N TYR A 138 -7.03 -13.81 -7.21
CA TYR A 138 -7.73 -14.94 -7.80
C TYR A 138 -8.55 -15.62 -6.71
N ARG A 139 -9.75 -16.07 -7.06
CA ARG A 139 -10.63 -16.84 -6.17
C ARG A 139 -10.90 -18.19 -6.81
N GLY A 140 -10.64 -19.25 -6.06
CA GLY A 140 -11.02 -20.61 -6.41
C GLY A 140 -12.52 -20.84 -6.25
N SER A 141 -13.02 -21.91 -6.88
CA SER A 141 -14.42 -22.35 -6.79
C SER A 141 -14.86 -22.72 -5.37
N THR A 142 -13.91 -23.05 -4.49
CA THR A 142 -14.11 -23.41 -3.08
C THR A 142 -14.08 -22.21 -2.13
N GLY A 143 -13.94 -20.98 -2.66
CA GLY A 143 -13.87 -19.76 -1.86
C GLY A 143 -12.45 -19.40 -1.36
N GLU A 144 -11.46 -20.25 -1.62
CA GLU A 144 -10.06 -19.92 -1.39
C GLU A 144 -9.63 -18.74 -2.26
N SER A 145 -8.80 -17.84 -1.72
CA SER A 145 -8.25 -16.72 -2.49
C SER A 145 -6.75 -16.71 -2.40
N TRP A 146 -6.09 -16.57 -3.55
CA TRP A 146 -4.65 -16.34 -3.61
C TRP A 146 -4.38 -15.04 -4.36
N VAL A 147 -3.25 -14.44 -4.03
CA VAL A 147 -2.79 -13.18 -4.62
C VAL A 147 -1.61 -13.50 -5.52
N ARG A 148 -1.65 -13.03 -6.76
CA ARG A 148 -0.49 -13.03 -7.65
C ARG A 148 0.06 -11.62 -7.72
N LEU A 149 1.26 -11.40 -7.19
CA LEU A 149 1.93 -10.12 -7.26
C LEU A 149 2.77 -10.05 -8.53
N HIS A 150 2.56 -9.00 -9.33
CA HIS A 150 3.31 -8.72 -10.56
C HIS A 150 3.09 -7.26 -11.00
N PRO A 151 4.11 -6.61 -11.60
CA PRO A 151 5.52 -7.01 -11.57
C PRO A 151 6.13 -6.79 -10.17
N VAL A 152 6.97 -7.71 -9.71
CA VAL A 152 7.76 -7.62 -8.47
C VAL A 152 9.26 -7.71 -8.73
N HIS A 153 10.06 -7.13 -7.83
CA HIS A 153 11.51 -7.16 -7.95
C HIS A 153 12.07 -8.55 -7.56
N PRO A 154 13.08 -9.10 -8.26
CA PRO A 154 13.66 -10.42 -7.95
C PRO A 154 14.13 -10.56 -6.49
N ASN A 155 14.79 -9.54 -5.93
CA ASN A 155 15.18 -9.54 -4.51
C ASN A 155 14.01 -9.70 -3.54
N PHE A 156 12.82 -9.19 -3.89
CA PHE A 156 11.63 -9.41 -3.06
C PHE A 156 11.19 -10.87 -3.12
N VAL A 157 11.18 -11.46 -4.32
CA VAL A 157 10.85 -12.89 -4.51
C VAL A 157 11.81 -13.77 -3.70
N ALA A 158 13.12 -13.58 -3.86
CA ALA A 158 14.14 -14.32 -3.13
C ALA A 158 14.00 -14.17 -1.60
N ALA A 159 13.67 -12.97 -1.12
CA ALA A 159 13.45 -12.74 0.31
C ALA A 159 12.21 -13.47 0.84
N VAL A 160 11.11 -13.50 0.07
CA VAL A 160 9.90 -14.22 0.46
C VAL A 160 10.10 -15.73 0.44
N GLU A 161 10.82 -16.26 -0.56
CA GLU A 161 11.14 -17.68 -0.64
C GLU A 161 12.05 -18.13 0.52
N ALA A 162 13.08 -17.34 0.86
CA ALA A 162 13.91 -17.59 2.02
C ALA A 162 13.09 -17.56 3.33
N TRP A 163 12.16 -16.61 3.45
CA TRP A 163 11.26 -16.52 4.60
C TRP A 163 10.33 -17.73 4.72
N ARG A 164 9.79 -18.23 3.60
CA ARG A 164 8.97 -19.46 3.58
C ARG A 164 9.76 -20.67 4.04
N ALA A 165 10.98 -20.85 3.51
CA ALA A 165 11.86 -21.94 3.93
C ALA A 165 12.19 -21.88 5.43
N LEU A 166 12.47 -20.68 5.97
CA LEU A 166 12.68 -20.47 7.40
C LEU A 166 11.43 -20.81 8.23
N ARG A 167 10.25 -20.41 7.76
CA ARG A 167 8.99 -20.71 8.43
C ARG A 167 8.72 -22.22 8.45
N GLU A 168 8.99 -22.93 7.36
CA GLU A 168 8.88 -24.38 7.30
C GLU A 168 9.87 -25.08 8.25
N ALA A 169 11.11 -24.61 8.30
CA ALA A 169 12.10 -25.12 9.25
C ALA A 169 11.67 -24.89 10.71
N ALA A 170 11.17 -23.69 11.03
CA ALA A 170 10.66 -23.35 12.35
C ALA A 170 9.41 -24.14 12.76
N MET A 171 8.57 -24.55 11.81
CA MET A 171 7.44 -25.43 12.10
C MET A 171 7.90 -26.85 12.46
N ARG A 172 9.03 -27.32 11.91
CA ARG A 172 9.60 -28.63 12.28
C ARG A 172 10.32 -28.59 13.62
N GLU A 173 11.00 -27.49 13.93
CA GLU A 173 11.81 -27.32 15.14
C GLU A 173 11.48 -26.00 15.88
N PRO A 174 10.29 -25.88 16.48
CA PRO A 174 9.82 -24.60 17.03
C PRO A 174 10.68 -24.08 18.19
N ALA A 175 11.37 -24.96 18.93
CA ALA A 175 12.27 -24.58 20.02
C ALA A 175 13.61 -23.96 19.52
N ALA A 176 13.97 -24.21 18.25
CA ALA A 176 15.22 -23.73 17.66
C ALA A 176 15.10 -22.33 17.04
N TYR A 177 13.89 -21.76 16.94
CA TYR A 177 13.65 -20.47 16.29
C TYR A 177 12.89 -19.51 17.20
N SER A 178 13.22 -18.22 17.11
CA SER A 178 12.41 -17.20 17.76
C SER A 178 11.03 -17.07 17.09
N ALA A 179 10.02 -16.64 17.86
CA ALA A 179 8.65 -16.49 17.35
C ALA A 179 8.52 -15.50 16.17
N ASP A 180 9.45 -14.55 16.05
CA ASP A 180 9.55 -13.60 14.94
C ASP A 180 10.42 -14.08 13.77
N LEU A 181 10.94 -15.31 13.84
CA LEU A 181 11.81 -15.97 12.85
C LEU A 181 13.12 -15.22 12.55
N ARG A 182 13.55 -14.30 13.43
CA ARG A 182 14.77 -13.49 13.24
C ARG A 182 16.03 -14.12 13.82
N TRP A 183 15.86 -15.09 14.70
CA TRP A 183 16.94 -15.74 15.42
C TRP A 183 16.75 -17.25 15.34
N HIS A 184 17.86 -17.95 15.14
CA HIS A 184 17.95 -19.39 15.28
C HIS A 184 18.95 -19.73 16.37
N TRP A 185 18.62 -20.74 17.18
CA TRP A 185 19.49 -21.27 18.21
C TRP A 185 20.36 -22.38 17.59
N ASN A 186 21.68 -22.18 17.57
CA ASN A 186 22.61 -23.15 16.98
C ASN A 186 23.14 -24.18 18.00
N GLY A 187 22.56 -24.24 19.19
CA GLY A 187 23.03 -25.08 20.31
C GLY A 187 23.91 -24.35 21.32
N ALA A 188 24.53 -23.22 20.95
CA ALA A 188 25.39 -22.44 21.83
C ALA A 188 24.97 -20.96 21.97
N GLN A 189 24.44 -20.37 20.90
CA GLN A 189 24.04 -18.97 20.88
C GLN A 189 22.89 -18.71 19.89
N TRP A 190 22.21 -17.58 20.11
CA TRP A 190 21.24 -17.05 19.16
C TRP A 190 21.98 -16.39 17.98
N VAL A 191 21.75 -16.89 16.77
CA VAL A 191 22.35 -16.39 15.54
C VAL A 191 21.24 -15.78 14.66
N SER A 192 21.53 -14.66 14.02
CA SER A 192 20.53 -14.01 13.17
C SER A 192 20.25 -14.83 11.90
N THR A 193 18.98 -14.94 11.53
CA THR A 193 18.53 -15.53 10.26
C THR A 193 18.54 -14.53 9.10
N LEU A 194 18.84 -13.25 9.36
CA LEU A 194 18.88 -12.21 8.34
C LEU A 194 20.18 -12.30 7.51
N PRO A 195 20.13 -12.12 6.18
CA PRO A 195 21.34 -12.07 5.34
C PRO A 195 22.29 -10.96 5.78
N ALA A 196 23.60 -11.21 5.71
CA ALA A 196 24.63 -10.22 5.97
C ALA A 196 24.40 -8.96 5.10
N GLY A 197 24.32 -7.77 5.73
CA GLY A 197 24.05 -6.50 5.05
C GLY A 197 22.59 -6.02 5.11
N MET A 198 21.62 -6.87 5.47
CA MET A 198 20.30 -6.41 5.91
C MET A 198 20.41 -5.98 7.37
N SER A 199 20.77 -4.71 7.59
CA SER A 199 20.94 -4.17 8.93
C SER A 199 19.62 -4.15 9.71
N LYS A 200 19.76 -4.15 11.05
CA LYS A 200 18.72 -3.96 12.07
C LYS A 200 18.02 -2.59 11.97
N THR A 201 17.64 -2.11 10.77
CA THR A 201 16.82 -0.92 10.63
C THR A 201 15.39 -1.25 11.07
N SER A 202 15.25 -1.28 12.39
CA SER A 202 14.11 -0.81 13.15
C SER A 202 12.74 -1.25 12.61
N ALA A 203 12.34 -2.43 13.08
CA ALA A 203 10.95 -2.72 13.44
C ALA A 203 10.37 -1.74 14.50
N ALA A 204 11.13 -0.71 14.88
CA ALA A 204 10.71 0.44 15.67
C ALA A 204 11.02 1.75 14.91
N SER A 205 10.39 1.98 13.75
CA SER A 205 9.92 3.35 13.54
C SER A 205 8.61 3.42 14.31
N PRO A 206 8.47 4.25 15.36
CA PRO A 206 7.18 4.45 15.98
C PRO A 206 6.23 4.80 14.86
N ARG A 207 5.04 4.21 14.88
CA ARG A 207 3.90 4.74 14.14
C ARG A 207 3.84 6.24 14.47
N ARG A 208 4.43 7.10 13.64
CA ARG A 208 3.81 8.39 13.35
C ARG A 208 2.56 8.04 12.55
N ARG A 209 1.59 7.42 13.23
CA ARG A 209 0.19 7.73 12.96
C ARG A 209 0.20 9.24 13.12
N ILE A 210 0.15 9.98 12.02
CA ILE A 210 -0.43 11.31 12.07
C ILE A 210 -1.79 11.03 12.68
N PRO A 211 -1.98 11.33 13.97
CA PRO A 211 -3.19 10.94 14.63
C PRO A 211 -4.31 11.66 13.89
N TRP A 212 -5.41 10.97 13.64
CA TRP A 212 -6.51 11.47 12.79
C TRP A 212 -6.97 12.87 13.20
N TRP A 213 -6.81 13.23 14.49
CA TRP A 213 -7.06 14.58 15.00
C TRP A 213 -6.14 15.66 14.44
N GLN A 214 -4.89 15.36 14.04
CA GLN A 214 -4.00 16.32 13.36
C GLN A 214 -4.45 16.58 11.92
N VAL A 215 -4.97 15.55 11.23
CA VAL A 215 -5.58 15.73 9.91
C VAL A 215 -6.90 16.51 10.03
N ALA A 216 -7.72 16.20 11.03
CA ALA A 216 -8.95 16.93 11.32
C ALA A 216 -8.68 18.37 11.76
N ALA A 217 -7.65 18.63 12.55
CA ALA A 217 -7.24 19.96 12.97
C ALA A 217 -6.69 20.77 11.80
N ALA A 218 -5.87 20.17 10.92
CA ALA A 218 -5.41 20.82 9.69
C ALA A 218 -6.60 21.14 8.76
N MET A 219 -7.60 20.24 8.67
CA MET A 219 -8.84 20.49 7.94
C MET A 219 -9.68 21.61 8.56
N LEU A 220 -9.80 21.66 9.89
CA LEU A 220 -10.52 22.70 10.61
C LEU A 220 -9.83 24.06 10.51
N ILE A 221 -8.50 24.10 10.58
CA ILE A 221 -7.70 25.32 10.38
C ILE A 221 -7.84 25.80 8.92
N GLY A 222 -7.77 24.88 7.95
CA GLY A 222 -8.04 25.20 6.55
C GLY A 222 -9.45 25.76 6.32
N TRP A 223 -10.46 25.19 6.99
CA TRP A 223 -11.83 25.69 6.98
C TRP A 223 -11.98 27.06 7.66
N ALA A 224 -11.33 27.28 8.80
CA ALA A 224 -11.38 28.56 9.52
C ALA A 224 -10.68 29.68 8.75
N LEU A 225 -9.58 29.39 8.05
CA LEU A 225 -8.89 30.35 7.19
C LEU A 225 -9.70 30.70 5.93
N LEU A 226 -10.49 29.75 5.40
CA LEU A 226 -11.40 30.01 4.28
C LEU A 226 -12.69 30.71 4.72
N GLY A 227 -13.18 30.44 5.93
CA GLY A 227 -14.37 31.08 6.50
C GLY A 227 -14.13 32.46 7.11
N GLY A 228 -12.90 32.76 7.54
CA GLY A 228 -12.51 34.08 8.09
C GLY A 228 -12.11 35.11 7.03
N LEU A 229 -12.16 34.77 5.75
CA LEU A 229 -11.99 35.67 4.60
C LEU A 229 -13.32 36.10 3.96
N ALA A 230 -14.45 35.79 4.61
CA ALA A 230 -15.79 36.24 4.24
C ALA A 230 -16.20 37.49 5.02
#